data_AF-A0A5N8YI99-F1
#
_entry.id   AF-A0A5N8YI99-F1
#
_cell.length_a   1.000
_cell.length_b   1.000
_cell.length_c   1.000
_cell.angle_alpha   90.00
_cell.angle_beta   90.00
_cell.angle_gamma   90.00
#
_symmetry.space_group_name_H-M   'P 1'
#
loop_
_entity.id
_entity.type
_entity.pdbx_description
1 polymer ?
#
loop_
_entity_poly.entity_id
_entity_poly.type
_entity_poly.pdbx_seq_one_letter_code
_entity_poly.pdbx_strand_id
1 'polypeptide(L)' 'MANKDIALMAHLMRRAGFGATREELELRVSKGYEETVEELLEPDLCNIPTIDEGMIYRHNPAF' A
#
# COMPACT_ATOMS: atom_id res chain seq x y z
N MET A 1 17.52 -8.87 12.15
CA MET A 1 16.17 -8.45 12.54
C MET A 1 15.46 -7.84 11.34
N ALA A 2 16.00 -6.79 10.72
CA ALA A 2 15.48 -6.16 9.49
C ALA A 2 15.01 -7.12 8.37
N ASN A 3 15.72 -8.21 8.08
CA ASN A 3 15.30 -9.14 7.03
C ASN A 3 14.00 -9.91 7.36
N LYS A 4 13.73 -10.16 8.66
CA LYS A 4 12.46 -10.77 9.10
C LYS A 4 11.31 -9.78 8.96
N ASP A 5 11.55 -8.52 9.31
CA ASP A 5 10.53 -7.46 9.24
C ASP A 5 10.13 -7.20 7.78
N ILE A 6 11.10 -7.18 6.86
CA ILE A 6 10.81 -7.06 5.42
C ILE A 6 10.07 -8.30 4.90
N ALA A 7 10.43 -9.51 5.33
CA ALA A 7 9.71 -10.72 4.93
C ALA A 7 8.25 -10.73 5.43
N LEU A 8 8.02 -10.26 6.65
CA LEU A 8 6.70 -10.12 7.25
C LEU A 8 5.87 -9.07 6.49
N MET A 9 6.45 -7.89 6.25
CA MET A 9 5.80 -6.83 5.47
C MET A 9 5.47 -7.32 4.05
N ALA A 10 6.38 -8.03 3.40
CA ALA A 10 6.15 -8.59 2.07
C ALA A 10 5.02 -9.63 2.07
N HIS A 11 4.92 -10.42 3.14
CA HIS A 11 3.80 -11.35 3.30
C HIS A 11 2.47 -10.62 3.48
N LEU A 12 2.42 -9.58 4.33
CA LEU A 12 1.25 -8.73 4.51
C LEU A 12 0.77 -8.15 3.18
N MET A 13 1.64 -7.45 2.44
CA MET A 13 1.26 -6.80 1.17
C MET A 13 0.67 -7.81 0.18
N ARG A 14 1.32 -8.97 0.02
CA ARG A 14 0.81 -10.03 -0.87
C ARG A 14 -0.55 -10.56 -0.43
N ARG A 15 -0.80 -10.70 0.87
CA ARG A 15 -2.08 -11.19 1.41
C ARG A 15 -3.19 -10.14 1.32
N ALA A 16 -2.83 -8.86 1.40
CA ALA A 16 -3.72 -7.74 1.16
C ALA A 16 -4.02 -7.50 -0.34
N GLY A 17 -3.41 -8.27 -1.24
CA GLY A 17 -3.63 -8.16 -2.69
C GLY A 17 -2.72 -7.15 -3.41
N PHE A 18 -1.73 -6.61 -2.70
CA PHE A 18 -0.78 -5.63 -3.24
C PHE A 18 0.57 -6.27 -3.57
N GLY A 19 1.15 -5.88 -4.71
CA GLY A 19 2.58 -6.03 -4.95
C GLY A 19 3.36 -4.92 -4.26
N ALA A 20 4.63 -5.17 -3.93
CA ALA A 20 5.54 -4.13 -3.48
C ALA A 20 6.98 -4.48 -3.89
N THR A 21 7.76 -3.50 -4.33
CA THR A 21 9.19 -3.65 -4.59
C THR A 21 9.97 -3.73 -3.27
N ARG A 22 11.27 -4.03 -3.34
CA ARG A 22 12.11 -4.08 -2.14
C ARG A 22 12.14 -2.71 -1.44
N GLU A 23 12.26 -1.65 -2.21
CA GLU A 23 12.36 -0.27 -1.72
C GLU A 23 11.07 0.14 -1.01
N GLU A 24 9.91 -0.20 -1.59
CA GLU A 24 8.59 0.07 -0.97
C GLU A 24 8.38 -0.72 0.32
N LEU A 25 8.89 -1.95 0.39
CA LEU A 25 8.84 -2.75 1.61
C LEU A 25 9.75 -2.18 2.70
N GLU A 26 10.94 -1.70 2.35
CA GLU A 26 11.84 -1.05 3.30
C GLU A 26 11.23 0.25 3.85
N LEU A 27 10.57 1.04 2.99
CA LEU A 27 9.84 2.23 3.43
C LEU A 27 8.71 1.85 4.40
N ARG A 28 7.89 0.85 4.07
CA ARG A 28 6.81 0.40 4.96
C ARG A 28 7.32 -0.23 6.26
N VAL A 29 8.44 -0.93 6.24
CA VAL A 29 9.08 -1.42 7.48
C VAL A 29 9.57 -0.26 8.34
N SER A 30 10.15 0.77 7.73
CA SER A 30 10.57 1.99 8.45
C SER A 30 9.39 2.75 9.06
N LYS A 31 8.24 2.68 8.40
CA LYS A 31 6.97 3.25 8.84
C LYS A 31 6.37 2.47 10.03
N GLY A 32 6.34 1.15 9.90
CA GLY A 32 5.87 0.24 10.94
C GLY A 32 4.73 -0.64 10.43
N TYR A 33 4.58 -1.81 11.06
CA TYR A 33 3.60 -2.81 10.64
C TYR A 33 2.16 -2.33 10.86
N GLU A 34 1.84 -1.91 12.07
CA GLU A 34 0.49 -1.47 12.46
C GLU A 34 0.04 -0.24 11.67
N GLU A 35 0.92 0.75 11.47
CA GLU A 35 0.57 1.92 10.66
C GLU A 35 0.29 1.51 9.20
N THR A 36 1.05 0.55 8.65
CA THR A 36 0.77 0.01 7.32
C THR A 36 -0.56 -0.74 7.27
N VAL A 37 -0.94 -1.48 8.33
CA VAL A 37 -2.23 -2.16 8.40
C VAL A 37 -3.37 -1.14 8.38
N GLU A 38 -3.24 -0.06 9.13
CA GLU A 38 -4.28 0.98 9.19
C GLU A 38 -4.44 1.73 7.88
N GLU A 39 -3.35 1.96 7.14
CA GLU A 39 -3.43 2.49 5.77
C GLU A 39 -4.18 1.57 4.81
N LEU A 40 -4.05 0.26 4.99
CA LEU A 40 -4.72 -0.72 4.13
C LEU A 40 -6.20 -0.87 4.47
N LEU A 41 -6.57 -0.72 5.75
CA LEU A 41 -7.95 -0.88 6.22
C LEU A 41 -8.76 0.42 6.16
N GLU A 42 -8.13 1.55 6.49
CA GLU A 42 -8.78 2.87 6.62
C GLU A 42 -8.03 3.97 5.83
N PRO A 43 -7.91 3.83 4.50
CA PRO A 43 -7.13 4.76 3.68
C PRO A 43 -7.57 6.23 3.80
N ASP A 44 -8.87 6.47 3.97
CA ASP A 44 -9.45 7.81 4.14
C ASP A 44 -8.95 8.50 5.42
N LEU A 45 -8.77 7.75 6.51
CA LEU A 45 -8.26 8.29 7.78
C LEU A 45 -6.75 8.54 7.73
N CYS A 46 -6.05 7.84 6.84
CA CYS A 46 -4.61 7.98 6.63
C CYS A 46 -4.24 9.03 5.56
N ASN A 47 -5.19 9.88 5.13
CA ASN A 47 -4.99 10.88 4.07
C ASN A 47 -4.51 10.27 2.74
N ILE A 48 -4.87 9.02 2.44
CA ILE A 48 -4.62 8.42 1.14
C ILE A 48 -5.72 8.91 0.20
N PRO A 49 -5.39 9.66 -0.87
CA PRO A 49 -6.40 10.22 -1.75
C PRO A 49 -7.16 9.12 -2.47
N THR A 50 -8.47 9.34 -2.65
CA THR A 50 -9.29 8.49 -3.50
C THR A 50 -8.84 8.59 -4.95
N ILE A 51 -9.26 7.63 -5.77
CA ILE A 51 -8.91 7.64 -7.18
C ILE A 51 -9.58 8.86 -7.85
N ASP A 52 -8.80 9.63 -8.61
CA ASP A 52 -9.35 10.71 -9.45
C ASP A 52 -10.14 10.10 -10.61
N GLU A 53 -11.45 10.06 -10.45
CA GLU A 53 -12.39 9.55 -11.45
C GLU A 53 -12.26 10.30 -12.79
N GLY A 54 -12.02 11.61 -12.76
CA GLY A 54 -11.85 12.42 -13.97
C GLY A 54 -10.62 11.99 -14.77
N MET A 55 -9.53 11.61 -14.08
CA MET A 55 -8.35 11.00 -14.70
C MET A 55 -8.64 9.60 -15.24
N ILE A 56 -9.38 8.77 -14.50
CA ILE A 56 -9.78 7.44 -14.99
C ILE A 56 -10.56 7.56 -16.30
N TYR A 57 -11.64 8.34 -16.32
CA TYR A 57 -12.50 8.46 -17.50
C TYR A 57 -11.79 9.14 -18.68
N ARG A 58 -10.80 10.02 -18.42
CA ARG A 58 -9.98 10.60 -19.49
C ARG A 58 -9.13 9.55 -20.21
N HIS A 59 -8.52 8.62 -19.46
CA HIS A 59 -7.65 7.60 -20.03
C HIS A 59 -8.39 6.32 -20.43
N ASN A 60 -9.55 6.04 -19.82
CA ASN A 60 -10.42 4.91 -20.08
C ASN A 60 -11.85 5.37 -20.40
N PRO A 61 -12.06 6.11 -21.52
CA PRO A 61 -13.36 6.74 -21.82
C PRO A 61 -14.48 5.76 -22.18
N ALA A 62 -14.20 4.46 -22.25
CA ALA A 62 -15.18 3.42 -22.55
C ALA A 62 -15.71 2.68 -21.31
N PHE A 63 -15.30 3.08 -20.10
CA PHE A 63 -15.81 2.58 -18.82
C PHE A 63 -16.98 3.42 -18.31
#